data_AF-A0A101PP35-F1
#
_entry.id   AF-A0A101PP35-F1
#
_cell.length_a   1.000
_cell.length_b   1.000
_cell.length_c   1.000
_cell.angle_alpha   90.00
_cell.angle_beta   90.00
_cell.angle_gamma   90.00
#
_symmetry.space_group_name_H-M   'P 1'
#
loop_
_entity.id
_entity.type
_entity.pdbx_description
1 polymer ?
#
loop_
_entity_poly.entity_id
_entity_poly.type
_entity_poly.pdbx_seq_one_letter_code
_entity_poly.pdbx_strand_id
1 'polypeptide(L)'
;MRWLAVVDRAREIVESYEGGVTLRQVMYRLVCEGVLPHTPSMYRHLSSHLAQARREGRFPDLIDTLREVHVPPAWPYATAFLRDALDWFALDRTEGQRPVYVAAEKDTIRQMFTTWLAEYGIPVLVVRGFASQSYAEVVRRRTARHGRATLLWCGHFDASGAEISGAPRTAAAKSAGSC
;
A
#
# COMPACT_ATOMS: atom_id res chain seq x y z
N MET A 1 8.75 -7.13 -32.39
CA MET A 1 7.88 -7.60 -31.29
C MET A 1 6.54 -8.03 -31.87
N ARG A 2 6.08 -9.25 -31.58
CA ARG A 2 4.80 -9.77 -32.09
C ARG A 2 3.70 -9.46 -31.08
N TRP A 3 2.94 -8.39 -31.30
CA TRP A 3 1.93 -7.92 -30.34
C TRP A 3 0.84 -8.94 -30.03
N LEU A 4 0.45 -9.77 -31.00
CA LEU A 4 -0.52 -10.85 -30.74
C LEU A 4 -0.04 -11.80 -29.64
N ALA A 5 1.22 -12.24 -29.71
CA ALA A 5 1.82 -13.10 -28.68
C ALA A 5 1.93 -12.40 -27.31
N VAL A 6 2.18 -11.08 -27.30
CA VAL A 6 2.20 -10.29 -26.06
C VAL A 6 0.80 -10.22 -25.44
N VAL A 7 -0.23 -10.02 -26.25
CA VAL A 7 -1.63 -9.96 -25.81
C VAL A 7 -2.10 -11.33 -25.29
N ASP A 8 -1.74 -12.42 -25.98
CA ASP A 8 -2.09 -13.77 -25.54
C ASP A 8 -1.39 -14.11 -24.23
N ARG A 9 -0.10 -13.80 -24.09
CA ARG A 9 0.61 -14.00 -22.82
C ARG A 9 0.04 -13.13 -21.70
N ALA A 10 -0.33 -11.88 -22.00
CA ALA A 10 -1.00 -11.01 -21.06
C ALA A 10 -2.33 -11.60 -20.58
N ARG A 11 -3.08 -12.29 -21.46
CA ARG A 11 -4.36 -12.93 -21.12
C ARG A 11 -4.12 -14.07 -20.13
N GLU A 12 -3.16 -14.95 -20.42
CA GLU A 12 -2.76 -16.03 -19.52
C GLU A 12 -2.36 -15.51 -18.13
N ILE A 13 -1.62 -14.40 -18.09
CA ILE A 13 -1.27 -13.74 -16.83
C ILE A 13 -2.54 -13.30 -16.10
N VAL A 14 -3.47 -12.60 -16.76
CA VAL A 14 -4.71 -12.14 -16.12
C VAL A 14 -5.54 -13.30 -15.57
N GLU A 15 -5.73 -14.35 -16.38
CA GLU A 15 -6.54 -15.52 -16.03
C GLU A 15 -5.92 -16.37 -14.92
N SER A 16 -4.61 -16.25 -14.67
CA SER A 16 -3.94 -16.94 -13.55
C SER A 16 -4.25 -16.36 -12.17
N TYR A 17 -4.93 -15.22 -12.07
CA TYR A 17 -5.28 -14.57 -10.81
C TYR A 17 -6.79 -14.57 -10.57
N GLU A 18 -7.23 -15.11 -9.44
CA GLU A 18 -8.64 -15.16 -9.04
C GLU A 18 -9.23 -13.77 -8.68
N GLY A 19 -8.37 -12.77 -8.42
CA GLY A 19 -8.76 -11.45 -7.92
C GLY A 19 -8.67 -10.32 -8.95
N GLY A 20 -8.49 -10.62 -10.23
CA GLY A 20 -8.25 -9.65 -11.30
C GLY A 20 -6.89 -8.94 -11.17
N VAL A 21 -6.40 -8.35 -12.27
CA VAL A 21 -5.11 -7.67 -12.29
C VAL A 21 -5.19 -6.32 -12.98
N THR A 22 -4.33 -5.41 -12.55
CA THR A 22 -4.17 -4.09 -13.16
C THR A 22 -3.26 -4.16 -14.38
N LEU A 23 -3.40 -3.19 -15.30
CA LEU A 23 -2.50 -3.03 -16.45
C LEU A 23 -1.02 -2.96 -16.02
N ARG A 24 -0.73 -2.33 -14.89
CA ARG A 24 0.64 -2.20 -14.37
C ARG A 24 1.21 -3.54 -13.93
N GLN A 25 0.41 -4.37 -13.25
CA GLN A 25 0.83 -5.72 -12.84
C GLN A 25 1.13 -6.60 -14.07
N VAL A 26 0.27 -6.55 -15.09
CA VAL A 26 0.50 -7.26 -16.36
C VAL A 26 1.80 -6.79 -17.01
N MET A 27 2.02 -5.46 -17.10
CA MET A 27 3.26 -4.90 -17.66
C MET A 27 4.50 -5.42 -16.91
N TYR A 28 4.50 -5.41 -15.58
CA TYR A 28 5.65 -5.89 -14.81
C TYR A 28 5.90 -7.38 -14.99
N ARG A 29 4.85 -8.21 -15.02
CA ARG A 29 5.01 -9.65 -15.29
C ARG A 29 5.66 -9.89 -16.66
N LEU A 30 5.17 -9.23 -17.71
CA LEU A 30 5.74 -9.34 -19.05
C LEU A 30 7.19 -8.82 -19.14
N VAL A 31 7.53 -7.79 -18.36
CA VAL A 31 8.91 -7.30 -18.26
C VAL A 31 9.81 -8.29 -17.54
N CYS A 32 9.38 -8.85 -16.42
CA CYS A 32 10.13 -9.85 -15.66
C CYS A 32 10.36 -11.14 -16.47
N GLU A 33 9.39 -11.51 -17.31
CA GLU A 33 9.51 -12.65 -18.23
C GLU A 33 10.34 -12.32 -19.49
N GLY A 34 10.82 -11.07 -19.65
CA GLY A 34 11.60 -10.64 -20.82
C GLY A 34 10.77 -10.48 -22.10
N VAL A 35 9.44 -10.56 -22.02
CA VAL A 35 8.50 -10.44 -23.15
C VAL A 35 8.37 -8.97 -23.60
N LEU A 36 8.44 -8.03 -22.66
CA LEU A 36 8.41 -6.58 -22.93
C LEU A 36 9.63 -5.87 -22.33
N PRO A 37 10.22 -4.89 -23.02
CA PRO A 37 11.24 -4.03 -22.43
C PRO A 37 10.60 -3.02 -21.47
N HIS A 38 11.28 -2.76 -20.35
CA HIS A 38 10.83 -1.82 -19.34
C HIS A 38 11.06 -0.37 -19.79
N THR A 39 10.16 0.16 -20.63
CA THR A 39 10.22 1.56 -21.09
C THR A 39 8.85 2.24 -21.01
N PRO A 40 8.80 3.57 -20.82
CA PRO A 40 7.54 4.32 -20.83
C PRO A 40 6.73 4.19 -22.12
N SER A 41 7.42 4.02 -23.27
CA SER A 41 6.78 3.81 -24.56
C SER A 41 5.98 2.50 -24.61
N MET A 42 6.54 1.42 -24.05
CA MET A 42 5.88 0.11 -24.03
C MET A 42 4.62 0.09 -23.19
N TYR A 43 4.58 0.85 -22.08
CA TYR A 43 3.36 0.95 -21.29
C TYR A 43 2.19 1.52 -22.11
N ARG A 44 2.43 2.58 -22.90
CA ARG A 44 1.41 3.17 -23.78
C ARG A 44 0.97 2.21 -24.88
N HIS A 45 1.93 1.51 -25.51
CA HIS A 45 1.60 0.54 -26.55
C HIS A 45 0.82 -0.66 -25.99
N LEU A 46 1.24 -1.20 -24.85
CA LEU A 46 0.53 -2.29 -24.17
C LEU A 46 -0.90 -1.87 -23.82
N SER A 47 -1.08 -0.69 -23.22
CA SER A 47 -2.41 -0.13 -22.91
C SER A 47 -3.32 -0.08 -24.14
N SER A 48 -2.80 0.44 -25.27
CA SER A 48 -3.55 0.56 -26.53
C SER A 48 -3.94 -0.80 -27.11
N HIS A 49 -2.99 -1.76 -27.16
CA HIS A 49 -3.25 -3.10 -27.70
C HIS A 49 -4.22 -3.91 -26.84
N LEU A 50 -4.09 -3.85 -25.51
CA LEU A 50 -5.04 -4.52 -24.61
C LEU A 50 -6.43 -3.87 -24.66
N ALA A 51 -6.51 -2.54 -24.82
CA ALA A 51 -7.80 -1.86 -25.01
C ALA A 51 -8.48 -2.25 -26.33
N GLN A 52 -7.71 -2.41 -27.42
CA GLN A 52 -8.23 -2.93 -28.68
C GLN A 52 -8.72 -4.37 -28.52
N ALA A 53 -7.92 -5.24 -27.92
CA ALA A 53 -8.29 -6.65 -27.71
C ALA A 53 -9.54 -6.82 -26.83
N ARG A 54 -9.74 -5.98 -25.81
CA ARG A 54 -10.98 -5.94 -25.01
C ARG A 54 -12.19 -5.50 -25.83
N ARG A 55 -12.05 -4.47 -26.68
CA ARG A 55 -13.14 -4.01 -27.57
C ARG A 55 -13.56 -5.08 -28.59
N GLU A 56 -12.66 -6.00 -28.90
CA GLU A 56 -12.88 -7.14 -29.79
C GLU A 56 -13.36 -8.41 -29.03
N GLY A 57 -13.55 -8.33 -27.71
CA GLY A 57 -13.96 -9.47 -26.88
C GLY A 57 -12.89 -10.55 -26.70
N ARG A 58 -11.64 -10.27 -27.06
CA ARG A 58 -10.52 -11.22 -27.02
C ARG A 58 -9.64 -11.06 -25.78
N PHE A 59 -9.97 -10.19 -24.83
CA PHE A 59 -9.16 -10.00 -23.64
C PHE A 59 -10.08 -9.72 -22.44
N PRO A 60 -9.82 -10.31 -21.27
CA PRO A 60 -10.63 -10.09 -20.08
C PRO A 60 -10.51 -8.66 -19.56
N ASP A 61 -11.43 -8.24 -18.72
CA ASP A 61 -11.33 -6.92 -18.09
C ASP A 61 -10.17 -6.85 -17.11
N LEU A 62 -9.56 -5.66 -17.04
CA LEU A 62 -8.51 -5.33 -16.10
C LEU A 62 -9.09 -4.49 -14.97
N ILE A 63 -8.58 -4.69 -13.76
CA ILE A 63 -8.91 -3.81 -12.64
C ILE A 63 -8.31 -2.44 -12.88
N ASP A 64 -9.15 -1.41 -12.86
CA ASP A 64 -8.75 -0.01 -12.88
C ASP A 64 -8.93 0.60 -11.50
N THR A 65 -7.89 0.51 -10.66
CA THR A 65 -7.90 1.10 -9.31
C THR A 65 -7.92 2.63 -9.33
N LEU A 66 -7.81 3.28 -10.50
CA LEU A 66 -7.90 4.74 -10.64
C LEU A 66 -9.32 5.21 -10.99
N ARG A 67 -10.21 4.30 -11.36
CA ARG A 67 -11.63 4.58 -11.65
C ARG A 67 -12.52 3.87 -10.62
N GLU A 68 -12.25 4.08 -9.33
CA GLU A 68 -13.27 3.80 -8.33
C GLU A 68 -14.35 4.89 -8.44
N VAL A 69 -15.54 4.51 -8.90
CA VAL A 69 -16.73 5.31 -8.61
C VAL A 69 -16.92 5.22 -7.10
N HIS A 70 -16.58 6.30 -6.40
CA HIS A 70 -16.83 6.39 -4.97
C HIS A 70 -18.35 6.42 -4.75
N VAL A 71 -18.92 5.26 -4.50
CA VAL A 71 -20.29 5.12 -4.01
C VAL A 71 -20.20 5.19 -2.48
N PRO A 72 -20.80 6.21 -1.84
CA PRO A 72 -20.88 6.24 -0.39
C PRO A 72 -21.55 4.95 0.11
N PRO A 73 -21.04 4.31 1.17
CA PRO A 73 -21.70 3.16 1.78
C PRO A 73 -23.15 3.51 2.14
N ALA A 74 -24.10 2.68 1.71
CA ALA A 74 -25.52 2.85 1.99
C ALA A 74 -26.15 1.50 2.29
N TRP A 75 -26.98 1.45 3.34
CA TRP A 75 -27.68 0.24 3.75
C TRP A 75 -29.18 0.49 3.75
N PRO A 76 -29.99 -0.47 3.27
CA PRO A 76 -31.45 -0.31 3.23
C PRO A 76 -32.09 -0.33 4.63
N TYR A 77 -31.41 -0.90 5.63
CA TYR A 77 -31.90 -1.00 7.02
C TYR A 77 -30.75 -1.31 7.99
N ALA A 78 -30.96 -1.02 9.28
CA ALA A 78 -29.94 -1.15 10.33
C ALA A 78 -29.35 -2.56 10.47
N THR A 79 -30.15 -3.60 10.25
CA THR A 79 -29.65 -4.99 10.34
C THR A 79 -28.74 -5.38 9.17
N ALA A 80 -28.83 -4.71 8.01
CA ALA A 80 -27.86 -4.89 6.93
C ALA A 80 -26.52 -4.27 7.31
N PHE A 81 -26.53 -3.07 7.90
CA PHE A 81 -25.33 -2.45 8.45
C PHE A 81 -24.67 -3.33 9.53
N LEU A 82 -25.45 -3.88 10.46
CA LEU A 82 -24.91 -4.72 11.53
C LEU A 82 -24.26 -6.01 11.00
N ARG A 83 -24.76 -6.59 9.90
CA ARG A 83 -24.14 -7.76 9.27
C ARG A 83 -22.76 -7.42 8.73
N ASP A 84 -22.64 -6.34 7.98
CA ASP A 84 -21.36 -5.92 7.41
C ASP A 84 -20.38 -5.45 8.48
N ALA A 85 -20.87 -4.83 9.56
CA ALA A 85 -20.04 -4.41 10.69
C ALA A 85 -19.35 -5.59 11.39
N LEU A 86 -19.93 -6.80 11.34
CA LEU A 86 -19.29 -8.00 11.90
C LEU A 86 -18.02 -8.37 11.12
N ASP A 87 -18.01 -8.18 9.80
CA ASP A 87 -16.83 -8.45 8.98
C ASP A 87 -15.68 -7.47 9.28
N TRP A 88 -16.01 -6.29 9.80
CA TRP A 88 -15.04 -5.25 10.15
C TRP A 88 -14.63 -5.31 11.62
N PHE A 89 -15.28 -6.15 12.42
CA PHE A 89 -15.01 -6.27 13.84
C PHE A 89 -13.64 -6.91 14.06
N ALA A 90 -12.72 -6.14 14.63
CA ALA A 90 -11.42 -6.62 15.08
C ALA A 90 -11.14 -6.08 16.49
N LEU A 91 -10.67 -6.97 17.36
CA LEU A 91 -10.12 -6.58 18.66
C LEU A 91 -8.77 -5.88 18.44
N ASP A 92 -8.45 -4.91 19.31
CA ASP A 92 -7.13 -4.29 19.33
C ASP A 92 -6.08 -5.31 19.79
N ARG A 93 -5.35 -5.88 18.82
CA ARG A 93 -4.33 -6.89 19.07
C ARG A 93 -3.13 -6.35 19.85
N THR A 94 -3.01 -5.03 19.98
CA THR A 94 -1.93 -4.36 20.70
C THR A 94 -2.29 -4.03 22.16
N GLU A 95 -3.53 -4.33 22.59
CA GLU A 95 -3.96 -4.10 23.96
C GLU A 95 -3.07 -4.87 24.97
N GLY A 96 -2.67 -4.19 26.05
CA GLY A 96 -1.73 -4.73 27.04
C GLY A 96 -0.27 -4.79 26.59
N GLN A 97 0.04 -4.46 25.33
CA GLN A 97 1.41 -4.43 24.82
C GLN A 97 1.97 -3.01 24.77
N ARG A 98 3.29 -2.91 24.60
CA ARG A 98 3.94 -1.64 24.35
C ARG A 98 3.63 -1.20 22.90
N PRO A 99 3.12 0.02 22.66
CA PRO A 99 2.76 0.45 21.31
C PRO A 99 3.96 0.45 20.36
N VAL A 100 3.79 -0.16 19.19
CA VAL A 100 4.76 -0.17 18.10
C VAL A 100 4.17 0.55 16.90
N TYR A 101 4.99 1.37 16.24
CA TYR A 101 4.66 2.10 15.01
C TYR A 101 5.73 1.82 13.96
N VAL A 102 5.34 1.76 12.71
CA VAL A 102 6.28 1.74 11.57
C VAL A 102 6.18 3.05 10.82
N ALA A 103 7.30 3.70 10.57
CA ALA A 103 7.41 4.94 9.81
C ALA A 103 8.06 4.64 8.47
N ALA A 104 7.34 4.89 7.38
CA ALA A 104 7.84 4.82 6.02
C ALA A 104 8.20 6.22 5.50
N GLU A 105 9.34 6.34 4.82
CA GLU A 105 9.73 7.59 4.19
C GLU A 105 8.87 7.91 2.95
N LYS A 106 8.54 6.88 2.14
CA LYS A 106 7.80 7.01 0.88
C LYS A 106 6.41 6.39 0.98
N ASP A 107 5.43 7.00 0.32
CA ASP A 107 4.03 6.56 0.37
C ASP A 107 3.83 5.14 -0.20
N THR A 108 4.60 4.79 -1.23
CA THR A 108 4.59 3.44 -1.81
C THR A 108 4.96 2.37 -0.78
N ILE A 109 5.89 2.68 0.12
CA ILE A 109 6.31 1.77 1.19
C ILE A 109 5.23 1.69 2.28
N ARG A 110 4.54 2.80 2.58
CA ARG A 110 3.37 2.79 3.49
C ARG A 110 2.32 1.80 3.03
N GLN A 111 1.97 1.80 1.74
CA GLN A 111 0.93 0.91 1.23
C GLN A 111 1.30 -0.56 1.41
N MET A 112 2.56 -0.92 1.14
CA MET A 112 3.08 -2.28 1.37
C MET A 112 3.03 -2.66 2.84
N PHE A 113 3.58 -1.83 3.74
CA PHE A 113 3.58 -2.13 5.17
C PHE A 113 2.18 -2.14 5.78
N THR A 114 1.26 -1.29 5.33
CA THR A 114 -0.12 -1.29 5.82
C THR A 114 -0.77 -2.63 5.54
N THR A 115 -0.48 -3.22 4.37
CA THR A 115 -0.98 -4.56 4.01
C THR A 115 -0.33 -5.64 4.87
N TRP A 116 1.00 -5.64 5.00
CA TRP A 116 1.73 -6.68 5.74
C TRP A 116 1.51 -6.64 7.25
N LEU A 117 1.28 -5.44 7.81
CA LEU A 117 1.20 -5.23 9.24
C LEU A 117 -0.24 -5.14 9.76
N ALA A 118 -1.24 -5.18 8.87
CA ALA A 118 -2.65 -5.16 9.23
C ALA A 118 -3.02 -6.27 10.21
N GLU A 119 -2.52 -7.49 9.99
CA GLU A 119 -2.77 -8.62 10.89
C GLU A 119 -2.18 -8.41 12.29
N TYR A 120 -1.15 -7.59 12.46
CA TYR A 120 -0.58 -7.33 13.79
C TYR A 120 -1.22 -6.11 14.47
N GLY A 121 -2.13 -5.41 13.78
CA GLY A 121 -2.69 -4.14 14.27
C GLY A 121 -1.66 -3.01 14.36
N ILE A 122 -0.48 -3.16 13.74
CA ILE A 122 0.62 -2.19 13.86
C ILE A 122 0.37 -1.02 12.91
N PRO A 123 0.21 0.22 13.42
CA PRO A 123 0.01 1.40 12.58
C PRO A 123 1.27 1.79 11.78
N VAL A 124 1.04 2.21 10.53
CA VAL A 124 2.07 2.70 9.62
C VAL A 124 1.90 4.20 9.37
N LEU A 125 2.99 4.96 9.48
CA LEU A 125 3.07 6.41 9.33
C LEU A 125 3.92 6.76 8.10
N VAL A 126 3.69 7.92 7.48
CA VAL A 126 4.57 8.47 6.44
C VAL A 126 5.28 9.70 6.97
N VAL A 127 6.61 9.74 6.85
CA VAL A 127 7.46 10.78 7.47
C VAL A 127 7.79 11.93 6.50
N ARG A 128 7.18 11.98 5.29
CA ARG A 128 7.44 13.06 4.31
C ARG A 128 7.14 14.43 4.90
N GLY A 129 8.16 15.09 5.47
CA GLY A 129 8.04 16.35 6.20
C GLY A 129 7.02 16.25 7.34
N PHE A 130 7.43 15.76 8.51
CA PHE A 130 6.62 15.59 9.73
C PHE A 130 6.09 16.93 10.31
N ALA A 131 5.36 17.70 9.50
CA ALA A 131 4.97 19.09 9.75
C ALA A 131 3.48 19.26 10.05
N SER A 132 2.67 18.20 9.98
CA SER A 132 1.27 18.31 10.43
C SER A 132 1.18 18.00 11.92
N GLN A 133 0.97 19.05 12.73
CA GLN A 133 0.75 18.94 14.17
C GLN A 133 -0.37 17.94 14.52
N SER A 134 -1.35 17.78 13.62
CA SER A 134 -2.44 16.81 13.72
C SER A 134 -1.95 15.35 13.75
N TYR A 135 -0.93 14.98 12.98
CA TYR A 135 -0.38 13.62 13.02
C TYR A 135 0.37 13.33 14.33
N ALA A 136 1.15 14.31 14.81
CA ALA A 136 1.84 14.19 16.09
C ALA A 136 0.84 14.07 17.25
N GLU A 137 -0.31 14.74 17.19
CA GLU A 137 -1.39 14.62 18.18
C GLU A 137 -2.04 13.24 18.17
N VAL A 138 -2.31 12.66 16.99
CA VAL A 138 -2.88 11.30 16.89
C VAL A 138 -1.94 10.26 17.50
N VAL A 139 -0.64 10.34 17.20
CA VAL A 139 0.36 9.46 17.82
C VAL A 139 0.43 9.72 19.32
N ARG A 140 0.53 10.98 19.76
CA ARG A 140 0.55 11.34 21.19
C ARG A 140 -0.64 10.75 21.94
N ARG A 141 -1.87 10.98 21.48
CA ARG A 141 -3.09 10.46 22.11
C ARG A 141 -3.09 8.93 22.22
N ARG A 142 -2.62 8.23 21.19
CA ARG A 142 -2.57 6.76 21.16
C ARG A 142 -1.44 6.21 22.05
N THR A 143 -0.36 6.96 22.21
CA THR A 143 0.75 6.62 23.12
C THR A 143 0.56 7.09 24.57
N ALA A 144 -0.34 8.05 24.81
CA ALA A 144 -0.55 8.68 26.11
C ALA A 144 -0.96 7.67 27.19
N ARG A 145 -1.71 6.62 26.81
CA ARG A 145 -2.13 5.54 27.71
C ARG A 145 -0.97 4.62 28.14
N HIS A 146 0.15 4.65 27.43
CA HIS A 146 1.26 3.71 27.62
C HIS A 146 2.57 4.39 28.05
N GLY A 147 2.60 5.73 28.09
CA GLY A 147 3.74 6.57 28.46
C GLY A 147 4.92 6.54 27.46
N ARG A 148 5.14 5.41 26.77
CA ARG A 148 6.22 5.23 25.80
C ARG A 148 5.80 4.32 24.65
N ALA A 149 6.23 4.67 23.44
CA ALA A 149 6.06 3.84 22.25
C ALA A 149 7.39 3.55 21.57
N THR A 150 7.39 2.56 20.69
CA THR A 150 8.51 2.18 19.83
C THR A 150 8.19 2.61 18.40
N LEU A 151 9.08 3.35 17.75
CA LEU A 151 8.96 3.73 16.35
C LEU A 151 10.06 3.04 15.55
N LEU A 152 9.68 2.18 14.61
CA LEU A 152 10.56 1.57 13.63
C LEU A 152 10.56 2.43 12.38
N TRP A 153 11.72 2.98 12.00
CA TRP A 153 11.83 3.84 10.82
C TRP A 153 12.43 3.07 9.64
N CYS A 154 11.79 3.19 8.48
CA CYS A 154 12.17 2.55 7.22
C CYS A 154 12.28 3.61 6.11
N GLY A 155 13.51 4.03 5.81
CA GLY A 155 13.84 4.92 4.70
C GLY A 155 14.84 4.30 3.73
N HIS A 156 15.15 5.02 2.65
CA HIS A 156 16.15 4.59 1.69
C HIS A 156 17.56 4.71 2.30
N PHE A 157 18.40 3.69 2.07
CA PHE A 157 19.83 3.76 2.38
C PHE A 157 20.57 4.34 1.16
N ASP A 158 20.30 5.61 0.83
CA ASP A 158 21.04 6.37 -0.16
C ASP A 158 21.90 7.45 0.52
N ALA A 159 22.98 7.86 -0.15
CA ALA A 159 24.03 8.74 0.39
C ALA A 159 23.57 10.19 0.74
N SER A 160 22.26 10.44 0.76
CA SER A 160 21.57 11.62 1.29
C SER A 160 21.12 11.48 2.75
N GLY A 161 21.26 10.31 3.38
CA GLY A 161 20.92 10.07 4.79
C GLY A 161 21.73 10.87 5.83
N ALA A 162 22.66 11.73 5.40
CA ALA A 162 23.48 12.56 6.27
C ALA A 162 22.76 13.78 6.85
N GLU A 163 21.64 14.25 6.27
CA GLU A 163 20.99 15.50 6.73
C GLU A 163 19.81 15.31 7.70
N ILE A 164 19.43 14.07 8.03
CA ILE A 164 18.56 13.77 9.20
C ILE A 164 19.40 13.27 10.40
N SER A 165 20.73 13.43 10.33
CA SER A 165 21.66 13.07 11.42
C SER A 165 21.77 14.16 12.50
N GLY A 166 20.64 14.79 12.86
CA GLY A 166 20.47 15.50 14.13
C GLY A 166 19.86 14.63 15.24
N ALA A 167 19.44 13.40 14.91
CA ALA A 167 18.95 12.42 15.88
C ALA A 167 20.07 11.40 16.21
N PRO A 168 20.42 11.14 17.47
CA PRO A 168 21.61 10.38 17.82
C PRO A 168 21.56 8.94 17.28
N ARG A 169 22.54 8.59 16.43
CA ARG A 169 22.87 7.20 16.07
C ARG A 169 23.43 6.50 17.30
N THR A 170 22.54 5.89 18.06
CA THR A 170 22.84 4.74 18.93
C THR A 170 21.58 3.88 18.95
N ALA A 171 21.75 2.59 18.67
CA ALA A 171 20.80 1.59 19.16
C ALA A 171 20.76 1.74 20.69
N ALA A 172 19.79 2.51 21.18
CA ALA A 172 19.60 2.78 22.59
C ALA A 172 18.11 3.01 22.80
N ALA A 173 17.49 2.13 23.59
CA ALA A 173 16.20 2.35 24.18
C ALA A 173 16.24 3.68 24.95
N LYS A 174 15.76 4.78 24.34
CA LYS A 174 15.66 6.06 25.04
C LYS A 174 14.37 6.13 25.83
N SER A 175 14.54 6.16 27.15
CA SER A 175 13.55 6.54 28.14
C SER A 175 13.38 8.07 28.21
N ALA A 176 12.52 8.67 27.38
CA ALA A 176 11.96 10.01 27.56
C ALA A 176 11.23 10.16 28.92
N GLY A 177 11.94 10.71 29.91
CA GLY A 177 11.35 11.26 31.12
C GLY A 177 10.58 12.55 30.86
N SER A 178 9.73 12.86 31.83
CA SER A 178 8.87 14.04 32.01
C SER A 178 9.48 15.38 31.61
N CYS A 179 8.71 16.19 30.87
CA CYS A 179 8.53 17.63 31.07
C CYS A 179 7.24 18.06 30.36
#